data_AF-A0A484ZG52-F1
#
_entry.id   AF-A0A484ZG52-F1
#
_cell.length_a   1.000
_cell.length_b   1.000
_cell.length_c   1.000
_cell.angle_alpha   90.00
_cell.angle_beta   90.00
_cell.angle_gamma   90.00
#
_symmetry.space_group_name_H-M   'P 1'
#
loop_
_entity.id
_entity.type
_entity.pdbx_description
1 polymer ?
#
loop_
_entity_poly.entity_id
_entity_poly.type
_entity_poly.pdbx_seq_one_letter_code
_entity_poly.pdbx_strand_id
1 'polypeptide(L)'
;MPEQYMEQYVSRRQSAPRLEFEAAAIYEYPEHLRPWLEALPKQPGVYFFHGESDTMPLYIGKSVNIRSRVLSHLRTPDEAAMLRQSRRITWIQTAGELGALLLEARLIKEQQPLFNKRLRRNRQLCSIQVQAGKPQVVYAREVDFSQEPNLYGLFANKRAALQTVQTLADELQLCYGLLGLEATTRGRACFPLGAQALRRSLLWKGERGSAPCPFSRRAGLDSRQLLALGRCRGAERDRGRG
;
A
#
# COMPACT_ATOMS: atom_id res chain seq x y z
N MET A 1 -36.92 -34.75 51.62
CA MET A 1 -36.88 -34.70 50.13
C MET A 1 -38.27 -34.33 49.64
N PRO A 2 -38.45 -33.44 48.65
CA PRO A 2 -37.49 -32.96 47.65
C PRO A 2 -37.07 -31.48 47.89
N GLU A 3 -35.87 -31.00 47.57
CA GLU A 3 -35.08 -31.02 46.33
C GLU A 3 -35.57 -29.96 45.30
N GLN A 4 -34.64 -29.06 44.94
CA GLN A 4 -34.46 -28.40 43.64
C GLN A 4 -34.62 -26.85 43.54
N TYR A 5 -33.44 -26.24 43.27
CA TYR A 5 -33.16 -25.30 42.18
C TYR A 5 -33.17 -23.78 42.41
N MET A 6 -31.97 -23.19 42.16
CA MET A 6 -31.63 -21.91 41.49
C MET A 6 -32.33 -20.62 41.98
N GLU A 7 -31.65 -19.50 42.24
CA GLU A 7 -30.52 -18.96 41.50
C GLU A 7 -29.80 -17.90 42.34
N GLN A 8 -28.48 -17.92 42.29
CA GLN A 8 -27.61 -16.90 42.87
C GLN A 8 -27.84 -15.58 42.14
N TYR A 9 -28.47 -14.62 42.81
CA TYR A 9 -28.62 -13.26 42.29
C TYR A 9 -27.27 -12.56 42.36
N VAL A 10 -26.44 -12.77 41.33
CA VAL A 10 -25.23 -12.00 41.07
C VAL A 10 -25.66 -10.55 40.88
N SER A 11 -25.52 -9.76 41.94
CA SER A 11 -25.73 -8.32 41.89
C SER A 11 -24.77 -7.73 40.86
N ARG A 12 -25.26 -7.50 39.64
CA ARG A 12 -24.57 -6.65 38.66
C ARG A 12 -24.42 -5.29 39.31
N ARG A 13 -23.19 -4.95 39.71
CA ARG A 13 -22.81 -3.56 39.95
C ARG A 13 -23.15 -2.80 38.68
N GLN A 14 -24.28 -2.08 38.70
CA GLN A 14 -24.59 -1.12 37.66
C GLN A 14 -23.47 -0.09 37.74
N SER A 15 -22.52 -0.17 36.81
CA SER A 15 -21.53 0.87 36.63
C SER A 15 -22.31 2.16 36.44
N ALA A 16 -22.11 3.13 37.33
CA ALA A 16 -22.68 4.45 37.22
C ALA A 16 -22.57 4.92 35.76
N PRO A 17 -23.63 5.53 35.19
CA PRO A 17 -23.54 6.06 33.84
C PRO A 17 -22.33 6.98 33.82
N ARG A 18 -21.34 6.61 33.02
CA ARG A 18 -20.20 7.47 32.74
C ARG A 18 -20.83 8.77 32.27
N LEU A 19 -20.70 9.83 33.05
CA LEU A 19 -21.13 11.15 32.65
C LEU A 19 -20.40 11.43 31.33
N GLU A 20 -21.09 11.21 30.22
CA GLU A 20 -20.72 11.76 28.94
C GLU A 20 -20.91 13.26 29.14
N PHE A 21 -19.87 13.90 29.66
CA PHE A 21 -19.67 15.32 29.40
C PHE A 21 -19.67 15.40 27.88
N GLU A 22 -20.83 15.76 27.32
CA GLU A 22 -20.94 16.27 25.97
C GLU A 22 -20.00 17.46 25.90
N ALA A 23 -18.73 17.20 25.59
CA ALA A 23 -17.71 18.18 25.24
C ALA A 23 -17.99 18.74 23.83
N ALA A 24 -19.26 18.78 23.43
CA ALA A 24 -19.72 19.75 22.49
C ALA A 24 -19.81 21.09 23.25
N ALA A 25 -19.37 22.17 22.59
CA ALA A 25 -19.88 23.52 22.83
C ALA A 25 -19.21 24.46 23.87
N ILE A 26 -17.90 24.36 24.09
CA ILE A 26 -17.13 25.63 24.17
C ILE A 26 -16.11 25.63 23.04
N TYR A 27 -16.62 25.77 21.82
CA TYR A 27 -15.79 26.29 20.75
C TYR A 27 -15.53 27.77 21.07
N GLU A 28 -14.40 28.04 21.71
CA GLU A 28 -13.98 29.42 21.93
C GLU A 28 -13.43 29.97 20.62
N TYR A 29 -14.07 31.04 20.13
CA TYR A 29 -13.60 31.72 18.94
C TYR A 29 -12.20 32.29 19.22
N PRO A 30 -11.19 32.04 18.36
CA PRO A 30 -9.82 32.51 18.59
C PRO A 30 -9.72 34.03 18.36
N GLU A 31 -10.07 34.80 19.39
CA GLU A 31 -10.04 36.26 19.41
C GLU A 31 -8.65 36.83 19.07
N HIS A 32 -7.59 36.15 19.48
CA HIS A 32 -6.20 36.57 19.24
C HIS A 32 -5.81 36.62 17.77
N LEU A 33 -6.57 35.96 16.88
CA LEU A 33 -6.33 35.98 15.44
C LEU A 33 -7.10 37.08 14.71
N ARG A 34 -8.03 37.77 15.38
CA ARG A 34 -8.87 38.82 14.76
C ARG A 34 -8.08 39.93 14.06
N PRO A 35 -6.96 40.46 14.61
CA PRO A 35 -6.22 41.54 13.95
C PRO A 35 -5.73 41.16 12.54
N TRP A 36 -5.41 39.89 12.32
CA TRP A 36 -4.94 39.39 11.03
C TRP A 36 -6.06 39.26 10.00
N LEU A 37 -7.32 39.13 10.43
CA LEU A 37 -8.46 38.92 9.54
C LEU A 37 -8.76 40.12 8.66
N GLU A 38 -8.56 41.33 9.19
CA GLU A 38 -8.84 42.57 8.46
C GLU A 38 -7.93 42.73 7.25
N ALA A 39 -6.66 42.36 7.39
CA ALA A 39 -5.65 42.45 6.34
C ALA A 39 -5.77 41.37 5.25
N LEU A 40 -6.61 40.34 5.45
CA LEU A 40 -6.72 39.24 4.48
C LEU A 40 -7.41 39.68 3.17
N PRO A 41 -6.78 39.44 2.01
CA PRO A 41 -7.36 39.77 0.72
C PRO A 41 -8.50 38.82 0.34
N LYS A 42 -9.45 39.34 -0.42
CA LYS A 42 -10.51 38.55 -1.08
C LYS A 42 -10.05 38.04 -2.45
N GLN A 43 -8.83 37.52 -2.53
CA GLN A 43 -8.18 37.06 -3.77
C GLN A 43 -7.70 35.61 -3.63
N PRO A 44 -7.44 34.93 -4.76
CA PRO A 44 -6.86 33.59 -4.75
C PRO A 44 -5.43 33.60 -4.20
N GLY A 45 -5.08 32.54 -3.49
CA GLY A 45 -3.73 32.36 -2.97
C GLY A 45 -3.61 31.31 -1.89
N VAL A 46 -2.45 31.30 -1.25
CA VAL A 46 -2.08 30.37 -0.18
C VAL A 46 -1.97 31.14 1.14
N TYR A 47 -2.49 30.57 2.22
CA TYR A 47 -2.40 31.12 3.57
C TYR A 47 -1.68 30.15 4.51
N PHE A 48 -1.07 30.72 5.54
CA PHE A 48 -0.24 30.02 6.51
C PHE A 48 -0.71 30.37 7.90
N PHE A 49 -0.88 29.34 8.73
CA PHE A 49 -0.99 29.50 10.17
C PHE A 49 0.37 29.21 10.80
N HIS A 50 0.91 30.19 11.53
CA HIS A 50 2.17 30.09 12.25
C HIS A 50 1.92 29.95 13.74
N GLY A 51 2.74 29.15 14.41
CA GLY A 51 2.69 28.95 15.85
C GLY A 51 3.50 29.99 16.60
N GLU A 52 4.10 29.57 17.73
CA GLU A 52 5.05 30.37 18.50
C GLU A 52 6.36 30.62 17.73
N SER A 53 6.76 29.66 16.89
CA SER A 53 7.91 29.79 16.00
C SER A 53 7.47 30.33 14.64
N ASP A 54 8.17 31.37 14.16
CA ASP A 54 7.96 31.95 12.82
C ASP A 54 8.65 31.12 11.73
N THR A 55 9.49 30.14 12.11
CA THR A 55 10.32 29.38 11.16
C THR A 55 9.54 28.27 10.46
N MET A 56 8.49 27.73 11.09
CA MET A 56 7.76 26.57 10.56
C MET A 56 6.25 26.76 10.70
N PRO A 57 5.48 26.77 9.59
CA PRO A 57 4.05 26.88 9.69
C PRO A 57 3.43 25.61 10.28
N LEU A 58 2.38 25.82 11.07
CA LEU A 58 1.53 24.76 11.60
C LEU A 58 0.62 24.18 10.51
N TYR A 59 0.15 25.04 9.61
CA TYR A 59 -0.75 24.66 8.53
C TYR A 59 -0.60 25.56 7.31
N ILE A 60 -0.75 24.97 6.14
CA ILE A 60 -0.74 25.66 4.84
C ILE A 60 -2.01 25.25 4.09
N GLY A 61 -2.76 26.21 3.54
CA GLY A 61 -3.94 25.92 2.75
C GLY A 61 -4.12 26.86 1.57
N LYS A 62 -4.85 26.42 0.53
CA LYS A 62 -5.22 27.23 -0.64
C LYS A 62 -6.66 27.71 -0.59
N SER A 63 -6.93 28.85 -1.23
CA SER A 63 -8.30 29.29 -1.51
C SER A 63 -8.37 30.17 -2.75
N VAL A 64 -9.56 30.23 -3.36
CA VAL A 64 -9.93 31.26 -4.35
C VAL A 64 -10.23 32.61 -3.67
N ASN A 65 -10.60 32.58 -2.39
CA ASN A 65 -10.80 33.74 -1.54
C ASN A 65 -10.22 33.43 -0.16
N ILE A 66 -9.01 33.94 0.09
CA ILE A 66 -8.27 33.69 1.33
C ILE A 66 -9.11 34.09 2.55
N ARG A 67 -9.65 35.31 2.58
CA ARG A 67 -10.43 35.82 3.72
C ARG A 67 -11.60 34.90 4.08
N SER A 68 -12.43 34.53 3.11
CA SER A 68 -13.60 33.67 3.36
C SER A 68 -13.20 32.30 3.88
N ARG A 69 -12.10 31.73 3.36
CA ARG A 69 -11.62 30.42 3.79
C ARG A 69 -11.05 30.43 5.20
N VAL A 70 -10.25 31.45 5.54
CA VAL A 70 -9.73 31.62 6.91
C VAL A 70 -10.88 31.79 7.90
N LEU A 71 -11.90 32.60 7.58
CA LEU A 71 -13.10 32.73 8.42
C LEU A 71 -13.85 31.40 8.61
N SER A 72 -13.87 30.54 7.59
CA SER A 72 -14.45 29.20 7.70
C SER A 72 -13.67 28.34 8.69
N HIS A 73 -12.34 28.38 8.66
CA HIS A 73 -11.50 27.65 9.63
C HIS A 73 -11.84 28.07 11.06
N LEU A 74 -12.01 29.37 11.32
CA LEU A 74 -12.41 29.91 12.63
C LEU A 74 -13.84 29.57 13.05
N ARG A 75 -14.59 28.76 12.29
CA ARG A 75 -15.91 28.24 12.70
C ARG A 75 -15.93 26.72 12.77
N THR A 76 -14.85 26.05 12.38
CA THR A 76 -14.78 24.59 12.32
C THR A 76 -14.18 24.03 13.61
N PRO A 77 -14.96 23.31 14.44
CA PRO A 77 -14.48 22.82 15.74
C PRO A 77 -13.36 21.78 15.61
N ASP A 78 -13.35 20.98 14.53
CA ASP A 78 -12.31 19.99 14.26
C ASP A 78 -10.91 20.62 14.11
N GLU A 79 -10.85 21.90 13.77
CA GLU A 79 -9.61 22.65 13.55
C GLU A 79 -9.24 23.52 14.75
N ALA A 80 -10.05 23.49 15.83
CA ALA A 80 -9.80 24.28 17.05
C ALA A 80 -8.42 24.00 17.66
N ALA A 81 -7.92 22.77 17.56
CA ALA A 81 -6.59 22.41 18.06
C ALA A 81 -5.46 23.17 17.33
N MET A 82 -5.59 23.34 16.01
CA MET A 82 -4.65 24.13 15.21
C MET A 82 -4.78 25.61 15.56
N LEU A 83 -6.01 26.13 15.61
CA LEU A 83 -6.29 27.55 15.87
C LEU A 83 -5.81 28.02 17.23
N ARG A 84 -5.88 27.17 18.27
CA ARG A 84 -5.34 27.47 19.60
C ARG A 84 -3.82 27.62 19.61
N GLN A 85 -3.11 26.89 18.75
CA GLN A 85 -1.65 26.96 18.65
C GLN A 85 -1.19 28.07 17.71
N SER A 86 -2.04 28.51 16.80
CA SER A 86 -1.75 29.59 15.87
C SER A 86 -1.64 30.94 16.58
N ARG A 87 -0.58 31.69 16.30
CA ARG A 87 -0.37 33.07 16.78
C ARG A 87 -0.45 34.10 15.66
N ARG A 88 -0.10 33.70 14.44
CA ARG A 88 0.04 34.60 13.29
C ARG A 88 -0.50 33.95 12.02
N ILE A 89 -1.06 34.79 11.16
CA ILE A 89 -1.54 34.39 9.83
C ILE A 89 -0.78 35.20 8.77
N THR A 90 -0.22 34.52 7.78
CA THR A 90 0.40 35.15 6.60
C THR A 90 -0.20 34.57 5.33
N TRP A 91 0.00 35.24 4.19
CA TRP A 91 -0.55 34.79 2.91
C TRP A 91 0.33 35.20 1.73
N ILE A 92 0.19 34.46 0.63
CA ILE A 92 0.78 34.76 -0.67
C ILE A 92 -0.36 34.77 -1.68
N GLN A 93 -0.56 35.90 -2.35
CA GLN A 93 -1.54 36.03 -3.43
C GLN A 93 -1.03 35.32 -4.69
N THR A 94 -1.94 34.72 -5.46
CA THR A 94 -1.63 34.12 -6.76
C THR A 94 -2.54 34.68 -7.83
N ALA A 95 -2.11 34.63 -9.10
CA ALA A 95 -2.91 35.15 -10.21
C ALA A 95 -4.22 34.37 -10.45
N GLY A 96 -4.32 33.14 -9.94
CA GLY A 96 -5.52 32.31 -10.06
C GLY A 96 -5.49 31.08 -9.18
N GLU A 97 -6.54 30.26 -9.29
CA GLU A 97 -6.69 29.02 -8.50
C GLU A 97 -5.60 28.00 -8.80
N LEU A 98 -5.25 27.82 -10.07
CA LEU A 98 -4.20 26.87 -10.48
C LEU A 98 -2.86 27.23 -9.83
N GLY A 99 -2.52 28.53 -9.79
CA GLY A 99 -1.33 29.03 -9.10
C GLY A 99 -1.37 28.73 -7.60
N ALA A 100 -2.51 28.94 -6.94
CA ALA A 100 -2.68 28.64 -5.52
C ALA A 100 -2.51 27.14 -5.23
N LEU A 101 -3.06 26.28 -6.10
CA LEU A 101 -2.98 24.83 -5.96
C LEU A 101 -1.55 24.31 -6.13
N LEU A 102 -0.82 24.80 -7.15
CA LEU A 102 0.57 24.42 -7.38
C LEU A 102 1.48 24.92 -6.25
N LEU A 103 1.29 26.17 -5.82
CA LEU A 103 2.09 26.77 -4.76
C LEU A 103 1.86 26.06 -3.42
N GLU A 104 0.62 25.75 -3.07
CA GLU A 104 0.28 24.97 -1.87
C GLU A 104 0.96 23.59 -1.91
N ALA A 105 0.81 22.85 -3.01
CA ALA A 105 1.38 21.53 -3.15
C ALA A 105 2.91 21.54 -3.02
N ARG A 106 3.58 22.58 -3.56
CA ARG A 106 5.01 22.80 -3.40
C ARG A 106 5.39 23.06 -1.94
N LEU A 107 4.74 24.04 -1.31
CA LEU A 107 5.07 24.45 0.06
C LEU A 107 4.80 23.36 1.10
N ILE A 108 3.73 22.58 0.96
CA ILE A 108 3.45 21.46 1.85
C ILE A 108 4.53 20.38 1.73
N LYS A 109 5.06 20.14 0.51
CA LYS A 109 6.15 19.17 0.30
C LYS A 109 7.47 19.66 0.89
N GLU A 110 7.78 20.95 0.73
CA GLU A 110 9.01 21.55 1.23
C GLU A 110 9.02 21.69 2.77
N GLN A 111 7.90 22.13 3.36
CA GLN A 111 7.86 22.52 4.79
C GLN A 111 7.19 21.48 5.70
N GLN A 112 6.45 20.52 5.15
CA GLN A 112 5.79 19.44 5.88
C GLN A 112 5.06 19.84 7.18
N PRO A 113 4.14 20.82 7.13
CA PRO A 113 3.48 21.39 8.30
C PRO A 113 2.71 20.35 9.13
N LEU A 114 2.71 20.51 10.45
CA LEU A 114 2.20 19.52 11.42
C LEU A 114 0.75 19.08 11.14
N PHE A 115 -0.14 20.02 10.81
CA PHE A 115 -1.57 19.75 10.65
C PHE A 115 -1.98 19.28 9.24
N ASN A 116 -1.11 19.37 8.22
CA ASN A 116 -1.42 18.91 6.86
C ASN A 116 -1.25 17.39 6.70
N LYS A 117 -2.14 16.59 7.32
CA LYS A 117 -2.03 15.12 7.33
C LYS A 117 -2.14 14.48 5.93
N ARG A 118 -3.02 15.00 5.06
CA ARG A 118 -3.33 14.38 3.76
C ARG A 118 -2.24 14.59 2.72
N LEU A 119 -1.83 15.85 2.50
CA LEU A 119 -0.83 16.20 1.48
C LEU A 119 0.62 15.85 1.88
N ARG A 120 0.90 15.59 3.16
CA ARG A 120 2.19 15.03 3.60
C ARG A 120 2.42 13.59 3.15
N ARG A 121 1.35 12.82 2.94
CA ARG A 121 1.46 11.41 2.57
C ARG A 121 1.74 11.30 1.07
N ASN A 122 3.01 11.44 0.69
CA ASN A 122 3.42 11.13 -0.66
C ASN A 122 3.30 9.61 -0.88
N ARG A 123 2.25 9.19 -1.61
CA ARG A 123 2.13 7.80 -2.07
C ARG A 123 3.24 7.59 -3.10
N GLN A 124 4.32 6.97 -2.65
CA GLN A 124 5.43 6.63 -3.54
C GLN A 124 4.93 5.64 -4.58
N LEU A 125 4.90 6.09 -5.83
CA LEU A 125 4.64 5.25 -6.97
C LEU A 125 5.80 4.27 -7.13
N CYS A 126 5.46 3.06 -7.56
CA CYS A 126 6.41 2.02 -7.87
C CYS A 126 6.17 1.49 -9.28
N SER A 127 7.21 0.98 -9.90
CA SER A 127 7.19 0.33 -11.21
C SER A 127 7.83 -1.05 -11.08
N ILE A 128 7.57 -1.92 -12.05
CA ILE A 128 8.22 -3.23 -12.13
C ILE A 128 9.40 -3.09 -13.07
N GLN A 129 10.62 -3.27 -12.57
CA GLN A 129 11.81 -3.37 -13.39
C GLN A 129 12.15 -4.84 -13.63
N VAL A 130 12.40 -5.23 -14.88
CA VAL A 130 12.86 -6.59 -15.20
C VAL A 130 14.36 -6.56 -15.44
N GLN A 131 15.13 -7.11 -14.49
CA GLN A 131 16.57 -7.27 -14.62
C GLN A 131 16.93 -8.76 -14.70
N ALA A 132 17.70 -9.16 -15.70
CA ALA A 132 18.13 -10.56 -15.90
C ALA A 132 16.96 -11.59 -15.83
N GLY A 133 15.79 -11.22 -16.36
CA GLY A 133 14.59 -12.06 -16.37
C GLY A 133 13.82 -12.15 -15.05
N LYS A 134 14.20 -11.37 -14.03
CA LYS A 134 13.51 -11.33 -12.73
C LYS A 134 12.78 -9.98 -12.53
N PRO A 135 11.46 -9.96 -12.33
CA PRO A 135 10.72 -8.75 -12.00
C PRO A 135 11.05 -8.31 -10.56
N GLN A 136 11.48 -7.07 -10.41
CA GLN A 136 11.67 -6.39 -9.13
C GLN A 136 10.82 -5.13 -9.06
N VAL A 137 10.27 -4.84 -7.89
CA VAL A 137 9.50 -3.61 -7.69
C VAL A 137 10.44 -2.51 -7.25
N VAL A 138 10.54 -1.46 -8.06
CA VAL A 138 11.39 -0.28 -7.81
C VAL A 138 10.52 0.95 -7.54
N TYR A 139 11.00 1.86 -6.70
CA TYR A 139 10.30 3.10 -6.37
C TYR A 139 10.87 4.29 -7.14
N ALA A 140 10.05 5.30 -7.41
CA ALA A 140 10.47 6.54 -8.08
C ALA A 140 11.57 7.32 -7.35
N ARG A 141 11.85 7.01 -6.07
CA ARG A 141 12.93 7.61 -5.28
C ARG A 141 14.28 6.91 -5.49
N GLU A 142 14.25 5.66 -5.93
CA GLU A 142 15.42 4.79 -6.08
C GLU A 142 15.92 4.80 -7.52
N VAL A 143 15.02 5.02 -8.47
CA VAL A 143 15.26 4.86 -9.91
C VAL A 143 14.58 6.01 -10.65
N ASP A 144 15.31 6.67 -11.55
CA ASP A 144 14.72 7.65 -12.45
C ASP A 144 13.96 6.93 -13.57
N PHE A 145 12.64 7.01 -13.52
CA PHE A 145 11.77 6.38 -14.53
C PHE A 145 11.98 6.90 -15.95
N SER A 146 12.67 8.03 -16.13
CA SER A 146 12.93 8.62 -17.44
C SER A 146 14.15 8.02 -18.13
N GLN A 147 15.10 7.48 -17.37
CA GLN A 147 16.40 7.03 -17.88
C GLN A 147 16.53 5.51 -17.91
N GLU A 148 15.74 4.81 -17.10
CA GLU A 148 15.95 3.40 -16.83
C GLU A 148 15.11 2.51 -17.76
N PRO A 149 15.75 1.67 -18.60
CA PRO A 149 15.05 0.77 -19.49
C PRO A 149 14.41 -0.39 -18.72
N ASN A 150 13.46 -1.08 -19.36
CA ASN A 150 12.77 -2.26 -18.81
C ASN A 150 11.90 -1.98 -17.56
N LEU A 151 11.36 -0.77 -17.47
CA LEU A 151 10.32 -0.41 -16.50
C LEU A 151 8.93 -0.65 -17.10
N TYR A 152 8.07 -1.32 -16.33
CA TYR A 152 6.73 -1.70 -16.74
C TYR A 152 5.70 -1.20 -15.73
N GLY A 153 4.76 -0.38 -16.22
CA GLY A 153 3.61 0.10 -15.47
C GLY A 153 3.93 1.07 -14.34
N LEU A 154 2.90 1.74 -13.83
CA LEU A 154 2.96 2.59 -12.64
C LEU A 154 1.91 2.11 -11.63
N PHE A 155 2.36 1.79 -10.42
CA PHE A 155 1.54 1.20 -9.38
C PHE A 155 1.56 2.06 -8.12
N ALA A 156 0.40 2.18 -7.47
CA ALA A 156 0.24 2.98 -6.26
C ALA A 156 0.93 2.39 -5.02
N ASN A 157 1.21 1.08 -5.03
CA ASN A 157 1.91 0.39 -3.95
C ASN A 157 2.51 -0.93 -4.46
N LYS A 158 3.49 -1.48 -3.72
CA LYS A 158 4.18 -2.73 -4.06
C LYS A 158 3.25 -3.93 -4.17
N ARG A 159 2.15 -3.97 -3.41
CA ARG A 159 1.19 -5.08 -3.48
C ARG A 159 0.48 -5.11 -4.82
N ALA A 160 0.04 -3.96 -5.31
CA ALA A 160 -0.60 -3.84 -6.63
C ALA A 160 0.36 -4.27 -7.74
N ALA A 161 1.63 -3.84 -7.68
CA ALA A 161 2.65 -4.29 -8.63
C ALA A 161 2.83 -5.83 -8.60
N LEU A 162 3.03 -6.41 -7.42
CA LEU A 162 3.20 -7.87 -7.27
C LEU A 162 1.96 -8.65 -7.69
N GLN A 163 0.76 -8.15 -7.42
CA GLN A 163 -0.49 -8.76 -7.87
C GLN A 163 -0.56 -8.80 -9.40
N THR A 164 -0.22 -7.70 -10.08
CA THR A 164 -0.17 -7.68 -11.55
C THR A 164 0.85 -8.69 -12.10
N VAL A 165 2.03 -8.81 -11.48
CA VAL A 165 3.01 -9.84 -11.88
C VAL A 165 2.45 -11.25 -11.67
N GLN A 166 1.77 -11.50 -10.55
CA GLN A 166 1.15 -12.80 -10.28
C GLN A 166 0.05 -13.13 -11.29
N THR A 167 -0.84 -12.18 -11.58
CA THR A 167 -1.89 -12.35 -12.59
C THR A 167 -1.30 -12.67 -13.97
N LEU A 168 -0.28 -11.93 -14.40
CA LEU A 168 0.41 -12.21 -15.67
C LEU A 168 1.11 -13.57 -15.65
N ALA A 169 1.69 -13.97 -14.52
CA ALA A 169 2.33 -15.27 -14.38
C ALA A 169 1.30 -16.41 -14.44
N ASP A 170 0.10 -16.24 -13.91
CA ASP A 170 -0.98 -17.21 -14.01
C ASP A 170 -1.53 -17.30 -15.44
N GLU A 171 -1.79 -16.17 -16.08
CA GLU A 171 -2.27 -16.12 -17.48
C GLU A 171 -1.27 -16.77 -18.44
N LEU A 172 0.03 -16.53 -18.24
CA LEU A 172 1.10 -17.05 -19.09
C LEU A 172 1.66 -18.40 -18.61
N GLN A 173 1.10 -18.98 -17.53
CA GLN A 173 1.54 -20.25 -16.94
C GLN A 173 3.05 -20.29 -16.62
N LEU A 174 3.56 -19.19 -16.06
CA LEU A 174 4.95 -19.00 -15.67
C LEU A 174 5.20 -19.52 -14.25
N CYS A 175 6.37 -20.14 -14.02
CA CYS A 175 6.76 -20.63 -12.70
C CYS A 175 7.22 -19.46 -11.81
N TYR A 176 6.52 -19.27 -10.69
CA TYR A 176 6.81 -18.22 -9.70
C TYR A 176 8.23 -18.30 -9.12
N GLY A 177 8.80 -19.49 -9.02
CA GLY A 177 10.16 -19.73 -8.57
C GLY A 177 11.22 -19.18 -9.53
N LEU A 178 11.00 -19.28 -10.84
CA LEU A 178 11.90 -18.70 -11.86
C LEU A 178 11.78 -17.16 -11.89
N LEU A 179 10.57 -16.64 -11.67
CA LEU A 179 10.31 -15.21 -11.54
C LEU A 179 10.81 -14.62 -10.21
N GLY A 180 11.26 -15.46 -9.26
CA GLY A 180 11.74 -15.00 -7.95
C GLY A 180 10.65 -14.45 -7.03
N LEU A 181 9.38 -14.78 -7.30
CA LEU A 181 8.23 -14.42 -6.45
C LEU A 181 8.14 -15.33 -5.21
N GLU A 182 8.65 -16.55 -5.31
CA GLU A 182 8.70 -17.53 -4.22
C GLU A 182 10.12 -18.07 -4.02
N ALA A 183 10.48 -18.32 -2.76
CA ALA A 183 11.73 -18.98 -2.42
C ALA A 183 11.67 -20.44 -2.88
N THR A 184 12.41 -20.76 -3.93
CA THR A 184 12.45 -22.14 -4.46
C THR A 184 13.41 -22.97 -3.60
N THR A 185 12.87 -23.92 -2.83
CA THR A 185 13.68 -24.95 -2.18
C THR A 185 13.95 -26.08 -3.18
N ARG A 186 15.19 -26.60 -3.23
CA ARG A 186 15.54 -27.73 -4.11
C ARG A 186 14.55 -28.89 -3.89
N GLY A 187 13.93 -29.35 -4.97
CA GLY A 187 13.00 -30.50 -4.94
C GLY A 187 11.52 -30.18 -4.73
N ARG A 188 11.10 -28.91 -4.63
CA ARG A 188 9.68 -28.52 -4.62
C ARG A 188 9.21 -28.12 -6.03
N ALA A 189 8.03 -28.61 -6.43
CA ALA A 189 7.34 -28.13 -7.62
C ALA A 189 6.81 -26.71 -7.39
N CYS A 190 6.85 -25.88 -8.43
CA CYS A 190 6.30 -24.53 -8.43
C CYS A 190 4.79 -24.58 -8.12
N PHE A 191 4.35 -23.86 -7.07
CA PHE A 191 2.99 -23.97 -6.51
C PHE A 191 1.84 -23.69 -7.50
N PRO A 192 1.97 -22.80 -8.52
CA PRO A 192 0.86 -22.55 -9.47
C PRO A 192 0.63 -23.69 -10.46
N LEU A 193 1.68 -24.45 -10.80
CA LEU A 193 1.63 -25.53 -11.80
C LEU A 193 1.08 -26.86 -11.24
N GLY A 194 0.46 -26.83 -10.06
CA GLY A 194 -0.22 -27.97 -9.47
C GLY A 194 -1.63 -28.23 -10.01
N ALA A 195 -2.26 -27.26 -10.69
CA ALA A 195 -3.70 -27.32 -10.97
C ALA A 195 -4.12 -27.42 -12.45
N GLN A 196 -3.31 -27.03 -13.44
CA GLN A 196 -3.70 -27.14 -14.85
C GLN A 196 -2.49 -27.32 -15.79
N ALA A 197 -2.57 -28.35 -16.65
CA ALA A 197 -1.70 -28.69 -17.78
C ALA A 197 -0.24 -29.11 -17.42
N LEU A 198 0.21 -30.35 -17.61
CA LEU A 198 -0.02 -31.25 -18.75
C LEU A 198 -0.14 -30.49 -20.09
N ARG A 199 0.87 -29.66 -20.41
CA ARG A 199 1.37 -29.40 -21.78
C ARG A 199 2.39 -28.26 -21.78
N ARG A 200 3.61 -28.59 -21.38
CA ARG A 200 4.85 -28.14 -22.04
C ARG A 200 6.01 -28.85 -21.38
N SER A 201 6.24 -30.06 -21.87
CA SER A 201 7.56 -30.65 -21.91
C SER A 201 8.54 -29.61 -22.45
N LEU A 202 9.79 -29.69 -21.98
CA LEU A 202 10.96 -28.89 -22.40
C LEU A 202 11.24 -27.67 -21.50
N LEU A 203 11.81 -27.92 -20.33
CA LEU A 203 13.17 -27.47 -19.98
C LEU A 203 13.48 -27.92 -18.54
N TRP A 204 13.76 -29.21 -18.41
CA TRP A 204 14.50 -29.74 -17.26
C TRP A 204 15.66 -30.57 -17.79
N LYS A 205 16.72 -29.88 -18.24
CA LYS A 205 18.05 -30.49 -18.35
C LYS A 205 18.75 -30.27 -17.01
N GLY A 206 18.53 -31.20 -16.09
CA GLY A 206 19.30 -31.37 -14.86
C GLY A 206 19.75 -32.81 -14.81
N GLU A 207 20.98 -33.06 -15.25
CA GLU A 207 21.60 -34.37 -15.27
C GLU A 207 21.76 -34.96 -13.86
N ARG A 208 21.63 -36.29 -13.79
CA ARG A 208 22.06 -37.21 -12.73
C ARG A 208 21.50 -36.97 -11.32
N GLY A 209 20.48 -37.77 -11.00
CA GLY A 209 20.00 -37.98 -9.63
C GLY A 209 18.57 -38.49 -9.64
N SER A 210 18.42 -39.80 -9.62
CA SER A 210 17.15 -40.55 -9.59
C SER A 210 16.14 -39.99 -8.57
N ALA A 211 15.13 -39.27 -9.05
CA ALA A 211 13.87 -39.10 -8.33
C ALA A 211 12.77 -39.85 -9.09
N PRO A 212 12.04 -40.78 -8.45
CA PRO A 212 11.00 -41.54 -9.15
C PRO A 212 9.86 -40.61 -9.56
N CYS A 213 9.37 -40.78 -10.80
CA CYS A 213 8.22 -40.04 -11.32
C CYS A 213 7.03 -40.13 -10.34
N PRO A 214 6.33 -39.02 -10.05
CA PRO A 214 5.24 -39.00 -9.06
C PRO A 214 4.03 -39.87 -9.45
N PHE A 215 4.00 -40.37 -10.68
CA PHE A 215 2.88 -41.12 -11.25
C PHE A 215 2.82 -42.58 -10.78
N SER A 216 3.92 -43.16 -10.27
CA SER A 216 3.96 -44.59 -9.92
C SER A 216 3.17 -44.96 -8.66
N ARG A 217 2.88 -44.01 -7.75
CA ARG A 217 2.21 -44.30 -6.47
C ARG A 217 0.68 -44.37 -6.55
N ARG A 218 0.03 -43.89 -7.62
CA ARG A 218 -1.44 -43.79 -7.67
C ARG A 218 -2.15 -44.91 -8.42
N ALA A 219 -1.47 -45.68 -9.25
CA ALA A 219 -2.14 -46.63 -10.15
C ALA A 219 -1.90 -48.12 -9.84
N GLY A 220 -1.00 -48.48 -8.92
CA GLY A 220 -0.73 -49.89 -8.58
C GLY A 220 -0.26 -50.75 -9.77
N LEU A 221 0.23 -50.13 -10.85
CA LEU A 221 0.70 -50.79 -12.06
C LEU A 221 2.23 -50.87 -12.04
N ASP A 222 2.76 -52.03 -12.40
CA ASP A 222 4.21 -52.23 -12.51
C ASP A 222 4.77 -51.47 -13.73
N SER A 223 6.05 -51.11 -13.62
CA SER A 223 6.91 -50.42 -14.59
C SER A 223 6.76 -50.94 -16.03
N ARG A 224 6.54 -52.26 -16.18
CA ARG A 224 6.32 -52.92 -17.49
C ARG A 224 4.97 -52.59 -18.12
N GLN A 225 3.91 -52.42 -17.33
CA GLN A 225 2.58 -52.02 -17.82
C GLN A 225 2.55 -50.55 -18.26
N LEU A 226 3.41 -49.71 -17.69
CA LEU A 226 3.54 -48.29 -18.07
C LEU A 226 4.34 -48.07 -19.37
N LEU A 227 5.23 -48.99 -19.72
CA LEU A 227 5.97 -49.00 -20.98
C LEU A 227 5.06 -49.33 -22.18
N ALA A 228 4.13 -50.28 -22.02
CA ALA A 228 3.19 -50.68 -23.08
C ALA A 228 2.18 -49.58 -23.47
N LEU A 229 1.88 -48.64 -22.56
CA LEU A 229 1.00 -47.49 -22.82
C LEU A 229 1.75 -46.25 -23.36
N GLY A 230 3.04 -46.38 -23.67
CA GLY A 230 3.84 -45.29 -24.22
C GLY A 230 4.06 -44.10 -23.28
N ARG A 231 3.76 -44.24 -21.98
CA ARG A 231 3.82 -43.16 -20.97
C ARG A 231 5.18 -42.99 -20.30
N CYS A 232 6.10 -43.93 -20.52
CA CYS A 232 7.51 -43.81 -20.14
C CYS A 232 8.36 -44.30 -21.32
N ARG A 233 9.10 -43.42 -22.01
CA ARG A 233 10.21 -43.88 -22.84
C ARG A 233 11.47 -43.88 -21.98
N GLY A 234 11.77 -45.04 -21.40
CA GLY A 234 13.09 -45.34 -20.85
C GLY A 234 13.98 -45.89 -21.96
N ALA A 235 15.18 -45.32 -22.10
CA ALA A 235 16.20 -45.75 -23.04
C ALA A 235 16.54 -47.23 -22.80
N GLU A 236 16.16 -48.07 -23.76
CA GLU A 236 16.73 -49.40 -23.90
C GLU A 236 18.05 -49.24 -24.66
N ARG A 237 19.16 -49.33 -23.94
CA ARG A 237 20.47 -49.65 -24.53
C ARG A 237 21.42 -50.26 -23.52
N ASP A 238 21.77 -51.51 -23.84
CA ASP A 238 22.93 -52.32 -23.45
C ASP A 238 23.26 -52.56 -21.98
N ARG A 239 22.84 -53.75 -21.53
CA ARG A 239 23.75 -54.66 -20.82
C ARG A 239 24.19 -55.78 -21.76
N GLY A 240 25.34 -55.61 -22.42
CA GLY A 240 26.20 -56.71 -22.88
C GLY A 240 27.58 -56.45 -22.26
N ARG A 241 28.07 -57.28 -21.33
CA ARG A 241 28.92 -58.47 -21.61
C ARG A 241 29.97 -58.19 -22.67
N GLY A 242 31.22 -58.16 -22.22
CA GLY A 242 32.45 -57.94 -22.97
C GLY A 242 33.53 -57.51 -22.00
#